data_AF-A0A925ECZ7-F1
#
_entry.id   AF-A0A925ECZ7-F1
#
_cell.length_a   1.000
_cell.length_b   1.000
_cell.length_c   1.000
_cell.angle_alpha   90.00
_cell.angle_beta   90.00
_cell.angle_gamma   90.00
#
_symmetry.space_group_name_H-M   'P 1'
#
loop_
_entity.id
_entity.type
_entity.pdbx_description
1 polymer ?
#
loop_
_entity_poly.entity_id
_entity_poly.type
_entity_poly.pdbx_seq_one_letter_code
_entity_poly.pdbx_strand_id
1 'polypeptide(L)'
;MKKYFFNALCIALLSTVAVTAQVSETEFSKAPAGVRTFKVYNNPTQEKTDQFEIQGFGGTTFTASNTADGTTNSFKHSLQIIVTLVPVNKTGNKNFQLNFYSPTENIQQAATYTDETLNIYYPVTVYDAIRAKLEQAFAARKKVMVKVIQKPNGYREGTLVL
;
A
#
# COMPACT_ATOMS: atom_id res chain seq x y z
N MET A 1 -53.01 -50.70 71.57
CA MET A 1 -53.16 -50.65 70.10
C MET A 1 -53.87 -49.35 69.72
N LYS A 2 -53.53 -48.77 68.56
CA LYS A 2 -53.94 -47.47 67.99
C LYS A 2 -53.03 -46.26 68.32
N LYS A 3 -51.98 -46.19 67.52
CA LYS A 3 -51.29 -44.96 67.05
C LYS A 3 -52.31 -44.10 66.30
N TYR A 4 -52.21 -42.75 66.31
CA TYR A 4 -52.23 -41.89 65.11
C TYR A 4 -51.73 -40.48 65.47
N PHE A 5 -50.57 -40.17 64.89
CA PHE A 5 -50.00 -38.85 64.69
C PHE A 5 -50.76 -38.08 63.60
N PHE A 6 -50.41 -36.79 63.47
CA PHE A 6 -50.53 -35.89 62.31
C PHE A 6 -51.60 -34.81 62.38
N ASN A 7 -51.19 -33.61 62.81
CA ASN A 7 -51.75 -32.33 62.42
C ASN A 7 -50.60 -31.33 62.26
N ALA A 8 -50.19 -31.08 61.02
CA ALA A 8 -49.49 -29.88 60.56
C ALA A 8 -49.46 -29.91 59.02
N LEU A 9 -50.59 -29.56 58.41
CA LEU A 9 -50.70 -29.27 56.98
C LEU A 9 -50.99 -27.77 56.87
N CYS A 10 -50.02 -27.03 56.33
CA CYS A 10 -50.15 -25.77 55.60
C CYS A 10 -48.76 -25.11 55.60
N ILE A 11 -48.08 -25.12 54.45
CA ILE A 11 -47.31 -23.98 53.92
C ILE A 11 -46.77 -24.36 52.52
N ALA A 12 -47.07 -23.45 51.60
CA ALA A 12 -46.44 -23.15 50.32
C ALA A 12 -46.40 -24.25 49.24
N LEU A 13 -47.32 -24.21 48.28
CA LEU A 13 -47.29 -23.38 47.06
C LEU A 13 -46.15 -23.72 46.09
N LEU A 14 -46.59 -24.22 44.95
CA LEU A 14 -45.88 -24.34 43.69
C LEU A 14 -45.17 -23.02 43.33
N SER A 15 -43.89 -23.12 42.98
CA SER A 15 -43.23 -22.17 42.08
C SER A 15 -42.18 -22.90 41.25
N THR A 16 -42.61 -23.23 40.03
CA THR A 16 -41.86 -23.17 38.77
C THR A 16 -40.34 -23.28 38.84
N VAL A 17 -39.81 -24.36 38.28
CA VAL A 17 -38.41 -24.48 37.84
C VAL A 17 -38.15 -23.37 36.81
N ALA A 18 -37.45 -22.31 37.23
CA ALA A 18 -36.91 -21.33 36.30
C ALA A 18 -35.67 -21.95 35.65
N VAL A 19 -35.81 -22.41 34.40
CA VAL A 19 -34.67 -22.67 33.51
C VAL A 19 -34.08 -21.31 33.17
N THR A 20 -33.07 -20.87 33.91
CA THR A 20 -32.19 -19.80 33.42
C THR A 20 -31.29 -20.41 32.36
N ALA A 21 -31.74 -20.33 31.11
CA ALA A 21 -30.86 -20.45 29.96
C ALA A 21 -29.82 -19.32 30.08
N GLN A 22 -28.63 -19.69 30.56
CA GLN A 22 -27.49 -18.80 30.57
C GLN A 22 -27.04 -18.69 29.11
N VAL A 23 -27.63 -17.72 28.40
CA VAL A 23 -27.11 -17.24 27.13
C VAL A 23 -25.73 -16.67 27.46
N SER A 24 -24.67 -17.43 27.17
CA SER A 24 -23.35 -16.86 27.01
C SER A 24 -23.44 -15.89 25.84
N GLU A 25 -23.74 -14.63 26.15
CA GLU A 25 -23.27 -13.53 25.32
C GLU A 25 -21.75 -13.64 25.35
N THR A 26 -21.23 -14.31 24.33
CA THR A 26 -19.81 -14.21 23.99
C THR A 26 -19.65 -12.76 23.56
N GLU A 27 -19.22 -11.91 24.48
CA GLU A 27 -18.78 -10.56 24.15
C GLU A 27 -17.77 -10.72 23.02
N PHE A 28 -18.17 -10.33 21.81
CA PHE A 28 -17.23 -10.11 20.73
C PHE A 28 -16.29 -9.03 21.25
N SER A 29 -15.11 -9.46 21.69
CA SER A 29 -14.01 -8.58 22.02
C SER A 29 -13.91 -7.54 20.90
N LYS A 30 -14.31 -6.30 21.20
CA LYS A 30 -14.01 -5.17 20.33
C LYS A 30 -12.49 -5.12 20.28
N ALA A 31 -11.92 -5.66 19.20
CA ALA A 31 -10.51 -5.47 18.91
C ALA A 31 -10.25 -3.96 19.07
N PRO A 32 -9.25 -3.56 19.89
CA PRO A 32 -8.94 -2.16 20.08
C PRO A 32 -8.80 -1.55 18.70
N ALA A 33 -9.53 -0.46 18.45
CA ALA A 33 -9.46 0.25 17.19
C ALA A 33 -7.98 0.53 16.93
N GLY A 34 -7.38 -0.24 16.01
CA GLY A 34 -5.96 -0.16 15.77
C GLY A 34 -5.68 1.29 15.42
N VAL A 35 -4.92 1.97 16.28
CA VAL A 35 -4.44 3.32 16.00
C VAL A 35 -3.70 3.18 14.69
N ARG A 36 -4.33 3.63 13.60
CA ARG A 36 -3.70 3.69 12.30
C ARG A 36 -2.69 4.81 12.41
N THR A 37 -1.52 4.48 12.94
CA THR A 37 -0.39 5.39 12.91
C THR A 37 0.03 5.47 11.46
N PHE A 38 -0.48 6.49 10.76
CA PHE A 38 0.05 6.86 9.47
C PHE A 38 1.54 7.12 9.69
N LYS A 39 2.40 6.37 8.98
CA LYS A 39 3.84 6.65 9.01
C LYS A 39 3.99 8.12 8.65
N VAL A 40 4.49 8.92 9.59
CA VAL A 40 4.86 10.30 9.32
C VAL A 40 5.98 10.21 8.29
N TYR A 41 5.67 10.52 7.04
CA TYR A 41 6.67 10.53 5.99
C TYR A 41 7.68 11.62 6.32
N ASN A 42 8.96 11.27 6.31
CA ASN A 42 10.05 12.23 6.48
C ASN A 42 10.12 13.15 5.26
N ASN A 43 9.24 14.14 5.24
CA ASN A 43 9.31 15.23 4.28
C ASN A 43 10.56 16.06 4.59
N PRO A 44 11.24 16.58 3.58
CA PRO A 44 12.40 17.43 3.82
C PRO A 44 11.95 18.68 4.58
N THR A 45 12.78 19.19 5.48
CA THR A 45 12.49 20.41 6.26
C THR A 45 12.46 21.67 5.38
N GLN A 46 13.11 21.62 4.22
CA GLN A 46 13.14 22.66 3.19
C GLN A 46 12.83 22.07 1.82
N GLU A 47 12.48 22.92 0.85
CA GLU A 47 12.30 22.47 -0.53
C GLU A 47 13.59 21.88 -1.09
N LYS A 48 13.50 20.68 -1.66
CA LYS A 48 14.61 19.97 -2.27
C LYS A 48 14.30 19.72 -3.74
N THR A 49 15.19 20.18 -4.62
CA THR A 49 15.17 19.84 -6.04
C THR A 49 16.43 19.06 -6.38
N ASP A 50 16.25 17.83 -6.83
CA ASP A 50 17.32 16.97 -7.32
C ASP A 50 17.21 16.87 -8.85
N GLN A 51 18.35 16.91 -9.55
CA GLN A 51 18.39 16.78 -11.00
C GLN A 51 19.51 15.84 -11.42
N PHE A 52 19.18 14.87 -12.27
CA PHE A 52 20.10 13.81 -12.69
C PHE A 52 20.10 13.69 -14.20
N GLU A 53 21.28 13.62 -14.77
CA GLU A 53 21.47 13.36 -16.19
C GLU A 53 21.51 11.86 -16.44
N ILE A 54 20.80 11.41 -17.48
CA ILE A 54 20.67 9.99 -17.83
C ILE A 54 21.46 9.68 -19.10
N GLN A 55 22.30 8.66 -19.04
CA GLN A 55 23.13 8.19 -20.14
C GLN A 55 22.38 7.22 -21.07
N GLY A 56 21.45 6.43 -20.53
CA GLY A 56 20.73 5.42 -21.31
C GLY A 56 19.85 4.50 -20.46
N PHE A 57 19.36 3.43 -21.09
CA PHE A 57 18.59 2.37 -20.44
C PHE A 57 19.50 1.35 -19.76
N GLY A 58 19.13 0.95 -18.55
CA GLY A 58 19.75 -0.16 -17.81
C GLY A 58 19.03 -1.50 -18.02
N GLY A 59 17.77 -1.47 -18.47
CA GLY A 59 16.95 -2.65 -18.73
C GLY A 59 15.46 -2.37 -18.53
N THR A 60 14.62 -3.32 -18.91
CA THR A 60 13.17 -3.27 -18.63
C THR A 60 12.69 -4.61 -18.09
N THR A 61 11.98 -4.57 -16.97
CA THR A 61 11.38 -5.74 -16.33
C THR A 61 9.86 -5.63 -16.41
N PHE A 62 9.20 -6.74 -16.78
CA PHE A 62 7.75 -6.83 -16.84
C PHE A 62 7.28 -7.84 -15.78
N THR A 63 6.36 -7.41 -14.94
CA THR A 63 5.81 -8.22 -13.86
C THR A 63 4.29 -8.24 -13.98
N ALA A 64 3.71 -9.43 -13.99
CA ALA A 64 2.27 -9.63 -13.84
C ALA A 64 2.04 -10.43 -12.56
N SER A 65 1.08 -10.01 -11.74
CA SER A 65 0.74 -10.68 -10.49
C SER A 65 -0.76 -10.71 -10.29
N ASN A 66 -1.24 -11.67 -9.49
CA ASN A 66 -2.62 -11.72 -9.03
C ASN A 66 -2.65 -12.35 -7.63
N THR A 67 -3.68 -12.01 -6.86
CA THR A 67 -3.92 -12.62 -5.55
C THR A 67 -5.11 -13.58 -5.67
N ALA A 68 -4.99 -14.78 -5.10
CA ALA A 68 -6.10 -15.73 -4.98
C ALA A 68 -6.41 -15.96 -3.49
N ASP A 69 -7.00 -14.95 -2.86
CA ASP A 69 -7.29 -14.89 -1.41
C ASP A 69 -8.75 -15.22 -1.05
N GLY A 70 -9.59 -15.57 -2.02
CA GLY A 70 -11.02 -15.82 -1.84
C GLY A 70 -11.88 -14.56 -1.66
N THR A 71 -11.31 -13.36 -1.76
CA THR A 71 -12.06 -12.09 -1.65
C THR A 71 -12.61 -11.63 -3.01
N THR A 72 -13.43 -10.56 -3.01
CA THR A 72 -13.91 -9.91 -4.24
C THR A 72 -12.79 -9.34 -5.13
N ASN A 73 -11.57 -9.22 -4.59
CA ASN A 73 -10.38 -8.79 -5.33
C ASN A 73 -9.53 -9.97 -5.82
N SER A 74 -9.94 -11.21 -5.54
CA SER A 74 -9.27 -12.39 -6.09
C SER A 74 -9.22 -12.33 -7.61
N PHE A 75 -8.09 -12.80 -8.14
CA PHE A 75 -7.79 -12.83 -9.56
C PHE A 75 -7.75 -11.46 -10.25
N LYS A 76 -7.76 -10.35 -9.50
CA LYS A 76 -7.42 -9.05 -10.07
C LYS A 76 -5.94 -9.06 -10.45
N HIS A 77 -5.69 -8.97 -11.75
CA HIS A 77 -4.34 -8.89 -12.28
C HIS A 77 -3.77 -7.50 -12.06
N SER A 78 -2.55 -7.44 -11.58
CA SER A 78 -1.73 -6.24 -11.61
C SER A 78 -0.60 -6.41 -12.62
N LEU A 79 -0.26 -5.31 -13.28
CA LEU A 79 0.85 -5.20 -14.21
C LEU A 79 1.78 -4.10 -13.70
N GLN A 80 3.06 -4.43 -13.64
CA GLN A 80 4.12 -3.49 -13.35
C GLN A 80 5.20 -3.59 -14.43
N ILE A 81 5.62 -2.46 -14.97
CA ILE A 81 6.77 -2.36 -15.87
C ILE A 81 7.81 -1.48 -15.19
N ILE A 82 9.03 -1.98 -15.03
CA ILE A 82 10.13 -1.25 -14.42
C ILE A 82 11.15 -0.96 -15.51
N VAL A 83 11.38 0.31 -15.79
CA VAL A 83 12.44 0.76 -16.72
C VAL A 83 13.58 1.32 -15.90
N THR A 84 14.70 0.62 -15.88
CA THR A 84 15.92 1.10 -15.24
C THR A 84 16.62 2.10 -16.16
N LEU A 85 17.02 3.24 -15.59
CA LEU A 85 17.78 4.30 -16.24
C LEU A 85 19.18 4.37 -15.63
N VAL A 86 20.18 4.57 -16.48
CA VAL A 86 21.59 4.67 -16.09
C VAL A 86 21.95 6.15 -15.95
N PRO A 87 22.27 6.64 -14.74
CA PRO A 87 22.69 8.02 -14.57
C PRO A 87 24.13 8.22 -15.08
N VAL A 88 24.42 9.41 -15.59
CA VAL A 88 25.79 9.82 -15.96
C VAL A 88 26.68 9.93 -14.71
N ASN A 89 26.12 10.48 -13.62
CA ASN A 89 26.84 10.69 -12.37
C ASN A 89 26.27 9.80 -11.27
N LYS A 90 27.08 8.86 -10.76
CA LYS A 90 26.68 7.86 -9.76
C LYS A 90 26.80 8.36 -8.31
N THR A 91 27.09 9.64 -8.12
CA THR A 91 27.33 10.22 -6.79
C THR A 91 25.98 10.42 -6.07
N GLY A 92 25.74 9.66 -5.00
CA GLY A 92 24.54 9.78 -4.15
C GLY A 92 23.47 8.72 -4.41
N ASN A 93 22.86 8.70 -5.61
CA ASN A 93 21.86 7.71 -6.00
C ASN A 93 22.39 6.88 -7.17
N LYS A 94 22.49 5.57 -6.97
CA LYS A 94 23.16 4.69 -7.93
C LYS A 94 22.22 4.25 -9.05
N ASN A 95 20.92 4.20 -8.78
CA ASN A 95 19.93 3.64 -9.68
C ASN A 95 18.72 4.56 -9.83
N PHE A 96 18.22 4.65 -11.05
CA PHE A 96 17.01 5.39 -11.40
C PHE A 96 16.04 4.43 -12.06
N GLN A 97 14.79 4.44 -11.65
CA GLN A 97 13.77 3.53 -12.18
C GLN A 97 12.46 4.28 -12.41
N LEU A 98 11.88 4.06 -13.59
CA LEU A 98 10.52 4.43 -13.90
C LEU A 98 9.64 3.21 -13.65
N ASN A 99 8.70 3.33 -12.73
CA ASN A 99 7.78 2.27 -12.34
C ASN A 99 6.41 2.58 -12.93
N PHE A 100 6.01 1.79 -13.91
CA PHE A 100 4.72 1.89 -14.56
C PHE A 100 3.77 0.90 -13.91
N TYR A 101 2.65 1.37 -13.38
CA TYR A 101 1.73 0.55 -12.59
C TYR A 101 0.33 0.52 -13.19
N SER A 102 -0.41 -0.58 -12.93
CA SER A 102 -1.81 -0.70 -13.31
C SER A 102 -2.66 0.38 -12.61
N PRO A 103 -3.68 0.96 -13.26
CA PRO A 103 -4.54 1.97 -12.64
C PRO A 103 -5.23 1.53 -11.34
N THR A 104 -5.30 0.22 -11.10
CA THR A 104 -5.87 -0.37 -9.89
C THR A 104 -4.93 -0.37 -8.69
N GLU A 105 -3.64 -0.09 -8.88
CA GLU A 105 -2.68 0.02 -7.78
C GLU A 105 -2.73 1.41 -7.15
N ASN A 106 -2.73 1.42 -5.81
CA ASN A 106 -2.75 2.67 -5.04
C ASN A 106 -1.32 3.11 -4.71
N ILE A 107 -0.72 3.87 -5.63
CA ILE A 107 0.58 4.49 -5.42
C ILE A 107 0.40 5.81 -4.68
N GLN A 108 1.02 5.90 -3.50
CA GLN A 108 0.83 7.03 -2.59
C GLN A 108 1.66 8.27 -2.96
N GLN A 109 2.72 8.11 -3.77
CA GLN A 109 3.68 9.18 -4.06
C GLN A 109 4.17 9.10 -5.51
N ALA A 110 4.36 10.24 -6.15
CA ALA A 110 4.88 10.31 -7.52
C ALA A 110 6.37 9.90 -7.63
N ALA A 111 7.14 10.04 -6.54
CA ALA A 111 8.53 9.60 -6.50
C ALA A 111 8.97 9.20 -5.07
N THR A 112 9.75 8.13 -4.96
CA THR A 112 10.31 7.65 -3.69
C THR A 112 11.80 7.35 -3.80
N TYR A 113 12.54 7.59 -2.72
CA TYR A 113 13.90 7.08 -2.56
C TYR A 113 13.82 5.83 -1.67
N THR A 114 14.23 4.70 -2.22
CA THR A 114 14.24 3.41 -1.50
C THR A 114 15.48 2.66 -1.94
N ASP A 115 16.26 2.16 -0.98
CA ASP A 115 17.48 1.38 -1.24
C ASP A 115 18.43 2.02 -2.28
N GLU A 116 18.77 3.30 -2.07
CA GLU A 116 19.64 4.11 -2.96
C GLU A 116 19.13 4.26 -4.41
N THR A 117 17.85 3.91 -4.64
CA THR A 117 17.18 3.95 -5.93
C THR A 117 16.11 5.03 -5.92
N LEU A 118 16.18 5.95 -6.90
CA LEU A 118 15.07 6.85 -7.16
C LEU A 118 14.03 6.12 -8.02
N ASN A 119 12.83 5.98 -7.46
CA ASN A 119 11.67 5.43 -8.13
C ASN A 119 10.73 6.57 -8.50
N ILE A 120 10.33 6.64 -9.77
CA ILE A 120 9.31 7.57 -10.26
C ILE A 120 8.15 6.75 -10.80
N TYR A 121 6.93 7.07 -10.38
CA TYR A 121 5.75 6.27 -10.68
C TYR A 121 4.89 6.92 -11.76
N TYR A 122 4.50 6.13 -12.75
CA TYR A 122 3.61 6.54 -13.85
C TYR A 122 2.51 5.50 -14.06
N PRO A 123 1.31 5.90 -14.54
CA PRO A 123 0.33 4.92 -14.97
C PRO A 123 0.85 4.15 -16.19
N VAL A 124 0.54 2.85 -16.28
CA VAL A 124 1.00 2.00 -17.39
C VAL A 124 0.55 2.48 -18.77
N THR A 125 -0.54 3.25 -18.82
CA THR A 125 -1.08 3.84 -20.06
C THR A 125 -0.11 4.80 -20.75
N VAL A 126 0.88 5.35 -20.04
CA VAL A 126 1.89 6.26 -20.64
C VAL A 126 3.22 5.56 -20.96
N TYR A 127 3.33 4.25 -20.72
CA TYR A 127 4.57 3.49 -20.91
C TYR A 127 5.11 3.63 -22.34
N ASP A 128 4.31 3.27 -23.35
CA ASP A 128 4.78 3.27 -24.75
C ASP A 128 5.19 4.68 -25.20
N ALA A 129 4.44 5.70 -24.79
CA ALA A 129 4.73 7.09 -25.12
C ALA A 129 6.04 7.57 -24.49
N ILE A 130 6.27 7.27 -23.21
CA ILE A 130 7.51 7.65 -22.51
C ILE A 130 8.70 6.87 -23.07
N ARG A 131 8.54 5.56 -23.28
CA ARG A 131 9.56 4.70 -23.87
C ARG A 131 9.99 5.19 -25.24
N ALA A 132 9.05 5.43 -26.16
CA ALA A 132 9.35 5.89 -27.51
C ALA A 132 10.08 7.23 -27.51
N LYS A 133 9.66 8.18 -26.65
CA LYS A 133 10.35 9.47 -26.53
C LYS A 133 11.76 9.34 -25.97
N LEU A 134 11.98 8.44 -25.00
CA LEU A 134 13.31 8.15 -24.47
C LEU A 134 14.22 7.52 -25.52
N GLU A 135 13.74 6.50 -26.23
CA GLU A 135 14.46 5.85 -27.33
C GLU A 135 14.84 6.87 -28.41
N GLN A 136 13.90 7.74 -28.80
CA GLN A 136 14.15 8.82 -29.74
C GLN A 136 15.20 9.83 -29.22
N ALA A 137 15.10 10.24 -27.95
CA ALA A 137 16.03 11.19 -27.35
C ALA A 137 17.46 10.62 -27.33
N PHE A 138 17.64 9.36 -26.92
CA PHE A 138 18.95 8.71 -26.90
C PHE A 138 19.50 8.46 -28.30
N ALA A 139 18.67 8.04 -29.25
CA ALA A 139 19.09 7.88 -30.66
C ALA A 139 19.54 9.21 -31.27
N ALA A 140 18.87 10.31 -30.92
CA ALA A 140 19.22 11.66 -31.32
C ALA A 140 20.36 12.28 -30.49
N ARG A 141 20.94 11.55 -29.51
CA ARG A 141 21.97 12.02 -28.58
C ARG A 141 21.57 13.28 -27.82
N LYS A 142 20.28 13.44 -27.54
CA LYS A 142 19.76 14.53 -26.71
C LYS A 142 20.05 14.26 -25.25
N LYS A 143 20.20 15.34 -24.50
CA LYS A 143 20.39 15.29 -23.05
C LYS A 143 19.06 14.96 -22.37
N VAL A 144 18.99 13.78 -21.77
CA VAL A 144 17.85 13.34 -20.94
C VAL A 144 18.14 13.66 -19.48
N MET A 145 17.18 14.31 -18.81
CA MET A 145 17.29 14.64 -17.39
C MET A 145 16.07 14.22 -16.61
N VAL A 146 16.29 13.72 -15.40
CA VAL A 146 15.27 13.43 -14.42
C VAL A 146 15.34 14.51 -13.34
N LYS A 147 14.24 15.23 -13.13
CA LYS A 147 14.09 16.23 -12.08
C LYS A 147 13.12 15.72 -11.03
N VAL A 148 13.50 15.80 -9.76
CA VAL A 148 12.61 15.49 -8.64
C VAL A 148 12.48 16.71 -7.73
N ILE A 149 11.25 17.10 -7.45
CA ILE A 149 10.93 18.17 -6.51
C ILE A 149 10.25 17.55 -5.30
N GLN A 150 10.72 17.89 -4.09
CA GLN A 150 10.13 17.49 -2.83
C GLN A 150 9.94 18.73 -1.95
N LYS A 151 8.73 18.96 -1.47
CA LYS A 151 8.41 20.08 -0.58
C LYS A 151 8.10 19.60 0.84
N PRO A 152 8.23 20.47 1.86
CA PRO A 152 7.96 20.12 3.25
C PRO A 152 6.50 19.67 3.50
N ASN A 153 5.56 20.15 2.70
CA ASN A 153 4.15 19.79 2.78
C ASN A 153 3.81 18.39 2.21
N GLY A 154 4.81 17.63 1.75
CA GLY A 154 4.62 16.29 1.18
C GLY A 154 4.38 16.27 -0.33
N TYR A 155 4.36 17.43 -1.00
CA TYR A 155 4.36 17.47 -2.46
C TYR A 155 5.62 16.82 -3.03
N ARG A 156 5.44 15.90 -3.98
CA ARG A 156 6.50 15.21 -4.69
C ARG A 156 6.17 15.19 -6.19
N GLU A 157 7.14 15.54 -7.00
CA GLU A 157 7.03 15.53 -8.46
C GLU A 157 8.28 14.87 -9.04
N GLY A 158 8.08 13.95 -9.98
CA GLY A 158 9.13 13.39 -10.83
C GLY A 158 8.86 13.77 -12.28
N THR A 159 9.76 14.57 -12.85
CA THR A 159 9.63 15.11 -14.21
C THR A 159 10.78 14.61 -15.08
N LEU A 160 10.43 14.02 -16.22
CA LEU A 160 11.37 13.60 -17.25
C LEU A 160 11.48 14.70 -18.31
N VAL A 161 12.70 15.17 -18.54
CA VAL A 161 13.04 16.23 -19.50
C VAL A 161 13.87 15.58 -20.62
N LEU A 162 13.36 15.66 -21.87
CA LEU A 162 13.87 14.97 -23.06
C LEU A 162 14.23 15.95 -24.19
#